data_AF-A0A973ZIF5-F1
#
_entry.id   AF-A0A973ZIF5-F1
#
_cell.length_a   1.000
_cell.length_b   1.000
_cell.length_c   1.000
_cell.angle_alpha   90.00
_cell.angle_beta   90.00
_cell.angle_gamma   90.00
#
_symmetry.space_group_name_H-M   'P 1'
#
loop_
_entity.id
_entity.type
_entity.pdbx_description
1 polymer ?
#
loop_
_entity_poly.entity_id
_entity_poly.type
_entity_poly.pdbx_seq_one_letter_code
_entity_poly.pdbx_strand_id
1 'polypeptide(L)'
;MDAAEWATILDPLATFEPDELNQVVRESASIELARCERHESRSWFGKFLVAASYVVMICGLIVSGIVFLVVLRVRPEEFEAGLQIFCAAGFLAGCFTVLHWWTDWLTTPYRQWSRTILGIAAMEGACAAGSLAALYTRLPELSDNWLLVIPIWLLLLLAIASVPLVFRFTHYEKPPAVDLESLTPKQVEYLIAYRRKALKVLRSRSIVSYPLFDELDRSPLT
;
A
#
# COMPACT_ATOMS: atom_id res chain seq x y z
N MET A 1 19.27 -1.74 23.12
CA MET A 1 18.06 -1.48 22.32
C MET A 1 18.27 -2.16 20.99
N ASP A 2 17.61 -3.30 20.80
CA ASP A 2 17.77 -4.10 19.60
C ASP A 2 17.20 -3.35 18.40
N ALA A 3 17.84 -3.46 17.24
CA ALA A 3 17.46 -2.75 16.02
C ALA A 3 16.04 -3.10 15.49
N ALA A 4 15.32 -4.02 16.14
CA ALA A 4 13.95 -4.41 15.84
C ALA A 4 12.89 -3.79 16.78
N GLU A 5 13.30 -3.18 17.90
CA GLU A 5 12.39 -2.73 18.97
C GLU A 5 11.57 -1.50 18.54
N TRP A 6 12.16 -0.57 17.79
CA TRP A 6 11.45 0.60 17.26
C TRP A 6 10.38 0.24 16.21
N ALA A 7 10.50 -0.92 15.57
CA ALA A 7 9.62 -1.36 14.49
C ALA A 7 8.42 -2.20 14.99
N THR A 8 8.44 -2.63 16.26
CA THR A 8 7.49 -3.61 16.76
C THR A 8 7.05 -3.29 18.19
N ILE A 9 5.76 -2.95 18.31
CA ILE A 9 4.89 -3.03 19.51
C ILE A 9 4.75 -1.72 20.31
N LEU A 10 3.57 -1.09 20.17
CA LEU A 10 2.94 -0.30 21.24
C LEU A 10 2.06 -1.28 22.03
N ASP A 11 2.24 -1.33 23.35
CA ASP A 11 1.39 -2.09 24.26
C ASP A 11 -0.03 -1.50 24.25
N PRO A 12 -1.09 -2.26 23.90
CA PRO A 12 -2.46 -1.74 23.83
C PRO A 12 -3.02 -1.25 25.17
N LEU A 13 -2.31 -1.46 26.30
CA LEU A 13 -2.70 -1.03 27.64
C LEU A 13 -1.96 0.22 28.15
N ALA A 14 -0.98 0.76 27.40
CA ALA A 14 -0.27 1.97 27.80
C ALA A 14 -1.10 3.23 27.48
N THR A 15 -1.17 4.17 28.44
CA THR A 15 -1.71 5.51 28.21
C THR A 15 -0.85 6.22 27.17
N PHE A 16 -1.46 6.59 26.04
CA PHE A 16 -0.80 7.32 24.96
C PHE A 16 -0.23 8.65 25.47
N GLU A 17 1.08 8.83 25.36
CA GLU A 17 1.75 10.07 25.74
C GLU A 17 1.89 11.01 24.52
N PRO A 18 1.53 12.30 24.63
CA PRO A 18 1.67 13.30 23.57
C PRO A 18 3.08 13.37 22.95
N ASP A 19 4.12 13.18 23.76
CA ASP A 19 5.52 13.25 23.34
C ASP A 19 5.93 12.07 22.45
N GLU A 20 5.30 10.89 22.61
CA GLU A 20 5.52 9.73 21.74
C GLU A 20 5.11 10.03 20.30
N LEU A 21 4.01 10.77 20.12
CA LEU A 21 3.56 11.15 18.77
C LEU A 21 4.51 12.14 18.11
N ASN A 22 4.98 13.14 18.86
CA ASN A 22 5.96 14.09 18.35
C ASN A 22 7.28 13.37 18.02
N GLN A 23 7.69 12.41 18.84
CA GLN A 23 8.85 11.55 18.57
C GLN A 23 8.65 10.71 17.30
N VAL A 24 7.50 10.02 17.14
CA VAL A 24 7.22 9.23 15.92
C VAL A 24 7.19 10.10 14.67
N VAL A 25 6.63 11.32 14.76
CA VAL A 25 6.64 12.27 13.64
C VAL A 25 8.06 12.73 13.32
N ARG A 26 8.91 13.00 14.33
CA ARG A 26 10.33 13.35 14.14
C ARG A 26 11.14 12.20 13.56
N GLU A 27 10.90 10.99 14.02
CA GLU A 27 11.58 9.78 13.54
C GLU A 27 11.17 9.43 12.11
N SER A 28 9.90 9.67 11.74
CA SER A 28 9.41 9.50 10.36
C SER A 28 9.61 10.74 9.47
N ALA A 29 10.07 11.87 10.03
CA ALA A 29 10.16 13.15 9.32
C ALA A 29 11.04 13.06 8.09
N SER A 30 12.19 12.40 8.15
CA SER A 30 13.09 12.26 7.01
C SER A 30 12.44 11.53 5.83
N ILE A 31 11.60 10.52 6.11
CA ILE A 31 10.85 9.77 5.11
C ILE A 31 9.76 10.64 4.48
N GLU A 32 9.00 11.34 5.32
CA GLU A 32 7.86 12.15 4.90
C GLU A 32 8.30 13.43 4.16
N LEU A 33 9.40 14.05 4.58
CA LEU A 33 10.01 15.19 3.88
C LEU A 33 10.56 14.78 2.51
N ALA A 34 11.21 13.62 2.39
CA ALA A 34 11.67 13.10 1.10
C ALA A 34 10.50 12.74 0.16
N ARG A 35 9.33 12.38 0.70
CA ARG A 35 8.10 12.23 -0.09
C ARG A 35 7.54 13.58 -0.53
N CYS A 36 7.52 14.56 0.36
CA CYS A 36 7.10 15.92 0.07
C CYS A 36 7.95 16.54 -1.05
N GLU A 37 9.28 16.50 -0.93
CA GLU A 37 10.21 17.03 -1.92
C GLU A 37 10.03 16.39 -3.30
N ARG A 38 9.83 15.06 -3.34
CA ARG A 38 9.51 14.34 -4.59
C ARG A 38 8.15 14.73 -5.16
N HIS A 39 7.18 15.07 -4.33
CA HIS A 39 5.88 15.54 -4.80
C HIS A 39 5.99 16.98 -5.33
N GLU A 40 6.70 17.86 -4.63
CA GLU A 40 6.87 19.26 -5.01
C GLU A 40 7.70 19.43 -6.28
N SER A 41 8.74 18.62 -6.47
CA SER A 41 9.58 18.65 -7.68
C SER A 41 8.87 18.16 -8.96
N ARG A 42 7.71 17.48 -8.84
CA ARG A 42 6.93 17.03 -10.00
C ARG A 42 6.22 18.20 -10.66
N SER A 43 6.26 18.23 -11.99
CA SER A 43 5.40 19.11 -12.79
C SER A 43 3.91 18.84 -12.50
N TRP A 44 3.03 19.79 -12.83
CA TRP A 44 1.59 19.62 -12.68
C TRP A 44 1.08 18.36 -13.39
N PHE A 45 1.59 18.08 -14.59
CA PHE A 45 1.29 16.85 -15.32
C PHE A 45 1.77 15.60 -14.57
N GLY A 46 2.97 15.63 -13.98
CA GLY A 46 3.48 14.55 -13.15
C GLY A 46 2.60 14.29 -11.91
N LYS A 47 2.09 15.35 -11.27
CA LYS A 47 1.14 15.22 -10.15
C LYS A 47 -0.18 14.59 -10.59
N PHE A 48 -0.71 14.99 -11.75
CA PHE A 48 -1.92 14.40 -12.33
C PHE A 48 -1.74 12.91 -12.64
N LEU A 49 -0.63 12.51 -13.27
CA LEU A 49 -0.35 11.10 -13.56
C LEU A 49 -0.25 10.24 -12.30
N VAL A 50 0.36 10.76 -11.23
CA VAL A 50 0.43 10.07 -9.94
C VAL A 50 -0.98 9.90 -9.35
N ALA A 51 -1.82 10.94 -9.39
CA ALA A 51 -3.21 10.83 -8.95
C ALA A 51 -4.01 9.83 -9.80
N ALA A 52 -3.87 9.89 -11.13
CA ALA A 52 -4.56 8.98 -12.05
C ALA A 52 -4.13 7.52 -11.84
N SER A 53 -2.83 7.26 -11.71
CA SER A 53 -2.31 5.91 -11.43
C SER A 53 -2.81 5.36 -10.10
N TYR A 54 -2.97 6.19 -9.07
CA TYR A 54 -3.57 5.78 -7.80
C TYR A 54 -5.05 5.37 -7.97
N VAL A 55 -5.82 6.09 -8.78
CA VAL A 55 -7.21 5.70 -9.09
C VAL A 55 -7.26 4.39 -9.88
N VAL A 56 -6.41 4.24 -10.90
CA VAL A 56 -6.32 3.01 -11.70
C VAL A 56 -5.94 1.82 -10.82
N MET A 57 -5.04 2.00 -9.85
CA MET A 57 -4.67 0.98 -8.87
C MET A 57 -5.89 0.55 -8.01
N ILE A 58 -6.68 1.49 -7.49
CA ILE A 58 -7.89 1.12 -6.71
C ILE A 58 -8.88 0.36 -7.59
N CYS A 59 -9.14 0.86 -8.80
CA CYS A 59 -10.03 0.19 -9.75
C CYS A 59 -9.50 -1.20 -10.12
N GLY A 60 -8.18 -1.37 -10.26
CA GLY A 60 -7.55 -2.65 -10.57
C GLY A 60 -7.84 -3.71 -9.51
N LEU A 61 -7.68 -3.36 -8.23
CA LEU A 61 -8.03 -4.24 -7.11
C LEU A 61 -9.51 -4.68 -7.11
N ILE A 62 -10.41 -3.76 -7.48
CA ILE A 62 -11.84 -4.05 -7.53
C ILE A 62 -12.15 -4.97 -8.71
N VAL A 63 -11.62 -4.65 -9.90
CA VAL A 63 -11.87 -5.40 -11.13
C VAL A 63 -11.27 -6.80 -11.06
N SER A 64 -10.07 -6.97 -10.51
CA SER A 64 -9.45 -8.29 -10.30
C SER A 64 -10.32 -9.19 -9.41
N GLY A 65 -10.85 -8.64 -8.32
CA GLY A 65 -11.78 -9.33 -7.43
C GLY A 65 -13.09 -9.71 -8.11
N ILE A 66 -13.67 -8.81 -8.92
CA ILE A 66 -14.88 -9.10 -9.71
C ILE A 66 -14.61 -10.22 -10.71
N VAL A 67 -13.50 -10.14 -11.45
CA VAL A 67 -13.12 -11.15 -12.44
C VAL A 67 -12.91 -12.52 -11.79
N PHE A 68 -12.26 -12.58 -10.63
CA PHE A 68 -12.14 -13.82 -9.86
C PHE A 68 -13.52 -14.44 -9.56
N LEU A 69 -14.49 -13.62 -9.11
CA LEU A 69 -15.86 -14.10 -8.85
C LEU A 69 -16.56 -14.57 -10.14
N VAL A 70 -16.33 -13.88 -11.26
CA VAL A 70 -16.85 -14.29 -12.58
C VAL A 70 -16.31 -15.66 -12.95
N VAL A 71 -14.98 -15.85 -12.93
CA VAL A 71 -14.33 -17.14 -13.24
C VAL A 71 -14.84 -18.26 -12.32
N LEU A 72 -15.14 -17.96 -11.06
CA LEU A 72 -15.71 -18.92 -10.12
C LEU A 72 -17.18 -19.25 -10.33
N ARG A 73 -17.98 -18.41 -10.99
CA ARG A 73 -19.45 -18.58 -11.00
C ARG A 73 -20.02 -18.86 -12.37
N VAL A 74 -19.38 -18.36 -13.42
CA VAL A 74 -19.82 -18.50 -14.79
C VAL A 74 -19.87 -19.97 -15.22
N ARG A 75 -20.84 -20.30 -16.06
CA ARG A 75 -20.94 -21.61 -16.69
C ARG A 75 -20.00 -21.67 -17.92
N PRO A 76 -19.47 -22.84 -18.28
CA PRO A 76 -18.57 -22.96 -19.43
C PRO A 76 -19.16 -22.37 -20.72
N GLU A 77 -20.45 -22.58 -20.93
CA GLU A 77 -21.17 -22.17 -22.14
C GLU A 77 -21.41 -20.66 -22.24
N GLU A 78 -21.33 -19.94 -21.11
CA GLU A 78 -21.49 -18.49 -21.03
C GLU A 78 -20.14 -17.76 -21.12
N PHE A 79 -19.02 -18.50 -21.19
CA PHE A 79 -17.67 -17.94 -21.14
C PHE A 79 -17.14 -17.57 -22.53
N GLU A 80 -17.87 -16.67 -23.18
CA GLU A 80 -17.55 -16.16 -24.52
C GLU A 80 -16.25 -15.35 -24.56
N ALA A 81 -15.70 -15.16 -25.77
CA ALA A 81 -14.43 -14.47 -25.98
C ALA A 81 -14.37 -13.06 -25.36
N GLY A 82 -15.48 -12.31 -25.37
CA GLY A 82 -15.54 -10.99 -24.72
C GLY A 82 -15.32 -11.07 -23.20
N LEU A 83 -15.87 -12.09 -22.55
CA LEU A 83 -15.70 -12.31 -21.11
C LEU A 83 -14.28 -12.78 -20.79
N GLN A 84 -13.68 -13.61 -21.65
CA GLN A 84 -12.28 -14.03 -21.54
C GLN A 84 -11.34 -12.83 -21.59
N ILE A 85 -11.54 -11.90 -22.53
CA ILE A 85 -10.75 -10.67 -22.66
C ILE A 85 -10.94 -9.77 -21.43
N PHE A 86 -12.19 -9.61 -20.96
CA PHE A 86 -12.46 -8.84 -19.74
C PHE A 86 -11.74 -9.44 -18.52
N CYS A 87 -11.75 -10.76 -18.38
CA CYS A 87 -11.04 -11.44 -17.31
C CYS A 87 -9.52 -11.23 -17.40
N ALA A 88 -8.94 -11.42 -18.58
CA ALA A 88 -7.53 -11.17 -18.82
C ALA A 88 -7.12 -9.72 -18.47
N ALA A 89 -7.93 -8.74 -18.90
CA ALA A 89 -7.70 -7.32 -18.58
C ALA A 89 -7.81 -7.05 -17.06
N GLY A 90 -8.76 -7.69 -16.37
CA GLY A 90 -8.89 -7.55 -14.92
C GLY A 90 -7.71 -8.12 -14.13
N PHE A 91 -7.17 -9.27 -14.53
CA PHE A 91 -5.96 -9.80 -13.91
C PHE A 91 -4.73 -8.93 -14.19
N LEU A 92 -4.60 -8.37 -15.40
CA LEU A 92 -3.54 -7.39 -15.70
C LEU A 92 -3.68 -6.12 -14.85
N ALA A 93 -4.91 -5.67 -14.58
CA ALA A 93 -5.15 -4.56 -13.67
C ALA A 93 -4.79 -4.91 -12.21
N GLY A 94 -5.00 -6.16 -11.79
CA GLY A 94 -4.47 -6.71 -10.54
C GLY A 94 -2.93 -6.67 -10.48
N CYS A 95 -2.25 -7.07 -11.57
CA CYS A 95 -0.78 -6.97 -11.68
C CYS A 95 -0.31 -5.52 -11.51
N PHE A 96 -0.97 -4.58 -12.20
CA PHE A 96 -0.68 -3.15 -12.07
C PHE A 96 -0.86 -2.67 -10.63
N THR A 97 -1.90 -3.13 -9.93
CA THR A 97 -2.16 -2.78 -8.53
C THR A 97 -1.01 -3.19 -7.63
N VAL A 98 -0.56 -4.45 -7.72
CA VAL A 98 0.57 -4.96 -6.94
C VAL A 98 1.85 -4.18 -7.28
N LEU A 99 2.13 -3.99 -8.57
CA LEU A 99 3.32 -3.24 -9.03
C LEU A 99 3.30 -1.78 -8.58
N HIS A 100 2.15 -1.10 -8.57
CA HIS A 100 2.04 0.28 -8.14
C HIS A 100 2.46 0.44 -6.67
N TRP A 101 1.87 -0.36 -5.77
CA TRP A 101 2.26 -0.38 -4.35
C TRP A 101 3.73 -0.72 -4.14
N TRP A 102 4.25 -1.63 -4.95
CA TRP A 102 5.66 -1.98 -4.98
C TRP A 102 6.56 -0.81 -5.35
N THR A 103 6.26 -0.13 -6.44
CA THR A 103 7.05 1.00 -6.93
C THR A 103 7.03 2.16 -5.94
N ASP A 104 5.87 2.49 -5.36
CA ASP A 104 5.78 3.55 -4.37
C ASP A 104 6.60 3.24 -3.11
N TRP A 105 6.51 2.00 -2.63
CA TRP A 105 7.31 1.54 -1.50
C TRP A 105 8.80 1.53 -1.81
N LEU A 106 9.23 0.99 -2.95
CA LEU A 106 10.63 0.94 -3.37
C LEU A 106 11.25 2.34 -3.48
N THR A 107 10.46 3.35 -3.83
CA THR A 107 10.99 4.72 -3.93
C THR A 107 11.03 5.46 -2.59
N THR A 108 10.46 4.90 -1.52
CA THR A 108 10.52 5.49 -0.18
C THR A 108 11.92 5.26 0.43
N PRO A 109 12.56 6.26 1.07
CA PRO A 109 13.80 6.04 1.82
C PRO A 109 13.52 5.38 3.18
N TYR A 110 14.49 4.67 3.76
CA TYR A 110 14.32 3.94 5.04
C TYR A 110 13.07 3.06 5.07
N ARG A 111 12.89 2.27 3.99
CA ARG A 111 11.70 1.44 3.74
C ARG A 111 11.46 0.50 4.92
N GLN A 112 10.34 0.71 5.59
CA GLN A 112 9.87 -0.16 6.65
C GLN A 112 9.06 -1.31 6.07
N TRP A 113 8.97 -2.39 6.83
CA TRP A 113 8.12 -3.52 6.49
C TRP A 113 6.65 -3.06 6.33
N SER A 114 6.05 -3.33 5.17
CA SER A 114 4.71 -2.86 4.82
C SER A 114 3.69 -3.99 4.82
N ARG A 115 2.82 -4.00 5.84
CA ARG A 115 1.66 -4.91 5.93
C ARG A 115 0.72 -4.75 4.73
N THR A 116 0.60 -3.55 4.19
CA THR A 116 -0.32 -3.25 3.09
C THR A 116 0.11 -3.96 1.81
N ILE A 117 1.40 -3.94 1.47
CA ILE A 117 1.91 -4.62 0.27
C ILE A 117 1.69 -6.12 0.38
N LEU A 118 2.03 -6.70 1.53
CA LEU A 118 1.83 -8.13 1.76
C LEU A 118 0.34 -8.52 1.78
N GLY A 119 -0.51 -7.69 2.38
CA GLY A 119 -1.96 -7.91 2.38
C GLY A 119 -2.55 -7.88 0.98
N ILE A 120 -2.19 -6.89 0.15
CA ILE A 120 -2.66 -6.78 -1.23
C ILE A 120 -2.11 -7.93 -2.08
N ALA A 121 -0.81 -8.23 -1.96
CA ALA A 121 -0.21 -9.36 -2.66
C ALA A 121 -0.87 -10.69 -2.27
N ALA A 122 -1.19 -10.91 -0.99
CA ALA A 122 -1.88 -12.10 -0.53
C ALA A 122 -3.31 -12.19 -1.07
N MET A 123 -4.06 -11.09 -1.07
CA MET A 123 -5.42 -11.03 -1.62
C MET A 123 -5.42 -11.34 -3.12
N GLU A 124 -4.60 -10.64 -3.90
CA GLU A 124 -4.47 -10.84 -5.35
C GLU A 124 -3.92 -12.24 -5.68
N GLY A 125 -2.96 -12.73 -4.91
CA GLY A 125 -2.44 -14.09 -5.02
C GLY A 125 -3.50 -15.15 -4.77
N ALA A 126 -4.37 -14.96 -3.78
CA ALA A 126 -5.49 -15.85 -3.52
C ALA A 126 -6.52 -15.83 -4.66
N CYS A 127 -6.85 -14.64 -5.20
CA CYS A 127 -7.69 -14.50 -6.38
C CYS A 127 -7.09 -15.22 -7.59
N ALA A 128 -5.79 -15.06 -7.84
CA ALA A 128 -5.09 -15.70 -8.96
C ALA A 128 -5.04 -17.23 -8.80
N ALA A 129 -4.64 -17.72 -7.63
CA ALA A 129 -4.57 -19.16 -7.35
C ALA A 129 -5.95 -19.81 -7.44
N GLY A 130 -6.98 -19.18 -6.89
CA GLY A 130 -8.36 -19.64 -6.98
C GLY A 130 -8.89 -19.63 -8.41
N SER A 131 -8.52 -18.62 -9.21
CA SER A 131 -8.87 -18.54 -10.64
C SER A 131 -8.19 -19.64 -11.45
N LEU A 132 -6.90 -19.92 -11.22
CA LEU A 132 -6.22 -21.05 -11.86
C LEU A 132 -6.89 -22.37 -11.49
N ALA A 133 -7.14 -22.60 -10.20
CA ALA A 133 -7.80 -23.81 -9.73
C ALA A 133 -9.18 -23.99 -10.39
N ALA A 134 -9.98 -22.93 -10.46
CA ALA A 134 -11.27 -22.95 -11.13
C ALA A 134 -11.14 -23.24 -12.63
N LEU A 135 -10.14 -22.66 -13.28
CA LEU A 135 -9.88 -22.82 -14.70
C LEU A 135 -9.49 -24.27 -15.02
N TYR A 136 -8.63 -24.91 -14.22
CA TYR A 136 -8.26 -26.32 -14.42
C TYR A 136 -9.36 -27.33 -14.02
N THR A 137 -10.23 -27.00 -13.05
CA THR A 137 -11.21 -27.96 -12.52
C THR A 137 -12.61 -27.82 -13.13
N ARG A 138 -12.99 -26.60 -13.54
CA ARG A 138 -14.35 -26.29 -14.01
C ARG A 138 -14.40 -25.83 -15.46
N LEU A 139 -13.30 -25.28 -15.97
CA LEU A 139 -13.19 -24.79 -17.35
C LEU A 139 -11.97 -25.39 -18.06
N PRO A 140 -11.79 -26.73 -18.03
CA PRO A 140 -10.56 -27.36 -18.53
C PRO A 140 -10.32 -27.08 -20.02
N GLU A 141 -11.38 -26.88 -20.80
CA GLU A 141 -11.29 -26.50 -22.22
C GLU A 141 -10.57 -25.16 -22.45
N LEU A 142 -10.50 -24.32 -21.41
CA LEU A 142 -9.85 -23.01 -21.44
C LEU A 142 -8.45 -23.04 -20.81
N SER A 143 -7.98 -24.18 -20.30
CA SER A 143 -6.65 -24.31 -19.68
C SER A 143 -5.50 -24.02 -20.62
N ASP A 144 -5.74 -24.19 -21.92
CA ASP A 144 -4.73 -23.95 -22.95
C ASP A 144 -4.85 -22.54 -23.55
N ASN A 145 -5.85 -21.75 -23.11
CA ASN A 145 -6.00 -20.38 -23.57
C ASN A 145 -4.99 -19.45 -22.87
N TRP A 146 -3.84 -19.28 -23.52
CA TRP A 146 -2.74 -18.45 -23.02
C TRP A 146 -3.14 -16.99 -22.75
N LEU A 147 -4.12 -16.44 -23.49
CA LEU A 147 -4.58 -15.07 -23.27
C LEU A 147 -5.14 -14.88 -21.85
N LEU A 148 -5.79 -15.90 -21.31
CA LEU A 148 -6.38 -15.89 -19.99
C LEU A 148 -5.41 -16.40 -18.91
N VAL A 149 -4.66 -17.45 -19.23
CA VAL A 149 -3.79 -18.15 -18.28
C VAL A 149 -2.54 -17.33 -17.94
N ILE A 150 -1.94 -16.64 -18.91
CA ILE A 150 -0.71 -15.85 -18.69
C ILE A 150 -0.93 -14.71 -17.67
N PRO A 151 -1.96 -13.84 -17.79
CA PRO A 151 -2.20 -12.80 -16.80
C PRO A 151 -2.39 -13.33 -15.38
N ILE A 152 -3.08 -14.46 -15.22
CA ILE A 152 -3.33 -15.06 -13.90
C ILE A 152 -2.03 -15.58 -13.29
N TRP A 153 -1.21 -16.29 -14.08
CA TRP A 153 0.11 -16.73 -13.64
C TRP A 153 1.03 -15.56 -13.30
N LEU A 154 1.03 -14.51 -14.12
CA LEU A 154 1.82 -13.31 -13.87
C LEU A 154 1.44 -12.67 -12.52
N LEU A 155 0.15 -12.54 -12.25
CA LEU A 155 -0.36 -12.02 -10.98
C LEU A 155 0.08 -12.88 -9.79
N LEU A 156 -0.03 -14.21 -9.93
CA LEU A 156 0.38 -15.15 -8.90
C LEU A 156 1.89 -15.07 -8.62
N LEU A 157 2.72 -15.00 -9.67
CA LEU A 157 4.17 -14.88 -9.54
C LEU A 157 4.56 -13.55 -8.89
N LEU A 158 3.90 -12.44 -9.25
CA LEU A 158 4.11 -11.13 -8.61
C LEU A 158 3.72 -11.16 -7.13
N ALA A 159 2.60 -11.80 -6.79
CA ALA A 159 2.17 -11.96 -5.41
C ALA A 159 3.17 -12.77 -4.58
N ILE A 160 3.64 -13.91 -5.11
CA ILE A 160 4.64 -14.75 -4.43
C ILE A 160 5.96 -14.01 -4.29
N ALA A 161 6.44 -13.36 -5.36
CA ALA A 161 7.70 -12.60 -5.35
C ALA A 161 7.66 -11.43 -4.36
N SER A 162 6.47 -10.88 -4.09
CA SER A 162 6.32 -9.78 -3.13
C SER A 162 6.84 -10.16 -1.73
N VAL A 163 6.63 -11.40 -1.29
CA VAL A 163 7.02 -11.82 0.06
C VAL A 163 8.54 -11.69 0.29
N PRO A 164 9.42 -12.40 -0.44
CA PRO A 164 10.86 -12.30 -0.24
C PRO A 164 11.41 -10.91 -0.57
N LEU A 165 10.83 -10.21 -1.55
CA LEU A 165 11.29 -8.86 -1.91
C LEU A 165 11.07 -7.87 -0.76
N VAL A 166 9.93 -7.96 -0.03
CA VAL A 166 9.68 -7.02 1.08
C VAL A 166 10.75 -7.22 2.15
N PHE A 167 11.03 -8.48 2.53
CA PHE A 167 12.06 -8.77 3.53
C PHE A 167 13.46 -8.37 3.07
N ARG A 168 13.79 -8.56 1.78
CA ARG A 168 15.12 -8.29 1.24
C ARG A 168 15.44 -6.79 1.16
N PHE A 169 14.45 -5.96 0.84
CA PHE A 169 14.62 -4.52 0.59
C PHE A 169 14.18 -3.63 1.76
N THR A 170 13.72 -4.22 2.86
CA THR A 170 13.45 -3.50 4.12
C THR A 170 14.76 -2.98 4.70
N HIS A 171 14.78 -1.71 5.09
CA HIS A 171 15.86 -1.14 5.88
C HIS A 171 15.58 -1.37 7.37
N TYR A 172 16.56 -1.97 8.06
CA TYR A 172 16.53 -2.18 9.50
C TYR A 172 17.21 -1.06 10.28
N GLU A 173 17.90 -0.16 9.58
CA GLU A 173 18.52 1.02 10.17
C GLU A 173 17.49 2.11 10.45
N LYS A 174 17.63 2.75 11.61
CA LYS A 174 16.77 3.87 12.00
C LYS A 174 17.02 5.06 11.07
N PRO A 175 15.97 5.74 10.57
CA PRO A 175 16.13 7.01 9.86
C PRO A 175 16.84 8.05 10.73
N PRO A 176 17.64 8.96 10.12
CA PRO A 176 18.28 10.04 10.85
C PRO A 176 17.21 10.98 11.42
N ALA A 177 17.42 11.40 12.67
CA ALA A 177 16.59 12.43 13.28
C ALA A 177 16.75 13.75 12.50
N VAL A 178 15.63 14.39 12.21
CA VAL A 178 15.62 15.69 11.52
C VAL A 178 15.60 16.79 12.57
N ASP A 179 16.55 17.72 12.47
CA ASP A 179 16.55 18.93 13.28
C ASP A 179 15.44 19.88 12.79
N LEU A 180 14.46 20.15 13.67
CA LEU A 180 13.32 21.00 13.34
C LEU A 180 13.73 22.45 13.06
N GLU A 181 14.82 22.93 13.66
CA GLU A 181 15.31 24.30 13.47
C GLU A 181 15.87 24.52 12.07
N SER A 182 16.30 23.43 11.41
CA SER A 182 16.83 23.46 10.05
C SER A 182 15.75 23.46 8.95
N LEU A 183 14.48 23.30 9.32
CA LEU A 183 13.38 23.11 8.37
C LEU A 183 12.81 24.45 7.86
N THR A 184 12.42 24.45 6.58
CA THR A 184 11.67 25.56 6.00
C THR A 184 10.22 25.59 6.54
N PRO A 185 9.55 26.76 6.56
CA PRO A 185 8.17 26.86 7.05
C PRO A 185 7.19 25.90 6.36
N LYS A 186 7.37 25.67 5.05
CA LYS A 186 6.55 24.71 4.27
C LYS A 186 6.74 23.26 4.71
N GLN A 187 7.96 22.87 5.03
CA GLN A 187 8.26 21.53 5.53
C GLN A 187 7.65 21.32 6.92
N VAL A 188 7.69 22.34 7.78
CA VAL A 188 7.00 22.32 9.08
C VAL A 188 5.49 22.19 8.90
N GLU A 189 4.88 22.97 8.01
CA GLU A 189 3.45 22.85 7.69
C GLU A 189 3.07 21.46 7.18
N TYR A 190 3.90 20.86 6.32
CA TYR A 190 3.69 19.51 5.82
C TYR A 190 3.75 18.48 6.95
N LEU A 191 4.73 18.57 7.85
CA LEU A 191 4.85 17.68 9.00
C LEU A 191 3.67 17.86 9.99
N ILE A 192 3.18 19.09 10.19
CA ILE A 192 1.97 19.34 10.99
C ILE A 192 0.77 18.67 10.32
N ALA A 193 0.60 18.83 9.01
CA ALA A 193 -0.49 18.19 8.26
C ALA A 193 -0.40 16.65 8.33
N TYR A 194 0.81 16.09 8.30
CA TYR A 194 1.04 14.66 8.50
C TYR A 194 0.65 14.21 9.92
N ARG A 195 1.08 14.93 10.97
CA ARG A 195 0.69 14.68 12.36
C ARG A 195 -0.82 14.71 12.52
N ARG A 196 -1.51 15.67 11.92
CA ARG A 196 -2.98 15.77 11.90
C ARG A 196 -3.63 14.54 11.27
N LYS A 197 -3.07 14.04 10.17
CA LYS A 197 -3.57 12.82 9.51
C LYS A 197 -3.37 11.60 10.41
N ALA A 198 -2.20 11.47 11.06
CA ALA A 198 -1.92 10.40 12.01
C ALA A 198 -2.88 10.45 13.21
N LEU A 199 -3.09 11.63 13.80
CA LEU A 199 -4.06 11.86 14.88
C LEU A 199 -5.48 11.43 14.50
N LYS A 200 -5.94 11.75 13.28
CA LYS A 200 -7.25 11.30 12.79
C LYS A 200 -7.36 9.77 12.74
N VAL A 201 -6.30 9.09 12.32
CA VAL A 201 -6.26 7.61 12.28
C VAL A 201 -6.27 7.04 13.69
N LEU A 202 -5.44 7.57 14.61
CA LEU A 202 -5.41 7.13 16.01
C LEU A 202 -6.76 7.35 16.70
N ARG A 203 -7.41 8.49 16.45
CA ARG A 203 -8.77 8.78 16.90
C ARG A 203 -9.79 7.78 16.35
N SER A 204 -9.73 7.46 15.05
CA SER A 204 -10.65 6.47 14.45
C SER A 204 -10.54 5.08 15.08
N ARG A 205 -9.40 4.79 15.74
CA ARG A 205 -9.12 3.56 16.48
C ARG A 205 -9.37 3.70 17.98
N SER A 206 -9.93 4.81 18.44
CA SER A 206 -10.20 5.13 19.86
C SER A 206 -8.97 5.12 20.78
N ILE A 207 -7.78 5.35 20.21
CA ILE A 207 -6.51 5.37 20.96
C ILE A 207 -6.30 6.72 21.69
N VAL A 208 -6.84 7.81 21.12
CA VAL A 208 -6.67 9.18 21.64
C VAL A 208 -8.03 9.79 21.99
N SER A 209 -8.15 10.39 23.18
CA SER A 209 -9.36 11.06 23.65
C SER A 209 -9.56 12.44 23.00
N TYR A 210 -10.81 12.94 22.96
CA TYR A 210 -11.16 14.23 22.35
C TYR A 210 -10.35 15.44 22.88
N PRO A 211 -10.15 15.61 24.21
CA PRO A 211 -9.40 16.73 24.74
C PRO A 211 -7.92 16.71 24.30
N LEU A 212 -7.32 15.52 24.31
CA LEU A 212 -5.92 15.31 23.94
C LEU A 212 -5.69 15.52 22.44
N PHE A 213 -6.68 15.17 21.61
CA PHE A 213 -6.67 15.43 20.18
C PHE A 213 -6.66 16.93 19.87
N ASP A 214 -7.52 17.72 20.50
CA ASP A 214 -7.63 19.16 20.24
C ASP A 214 -6.38 19.93 20.72
N GLU A 215 -5.75 19.48 21.81
CA GLU A 215 -4.49 20.03 22.30
C GLU A 215 -3.32 19.75 21.34
N LEU A 216 -3.19 18.50 20.88
CA LEU A 216 -2.16 18.07 19.92
C LEU A 216 -2.36 18.62 18.50
N ASP A 217 -3.60 18.92 18.09
CA ASP A 217 -3.89 19.54 16.79
C ASP A 217 -3.45 21.02 16.72
N ARG A 218 -3.42 21.68 17.88
CA ARG A 218 -3.09 23.11 18.02
C ARG A 218 -1.65 23.37 18.46
N SER A 219 -0.96 22.40 19.04
CA SER A 219 0.42 22.55 19.49
C SER A 219 1.41 22.71 18.33
N PRO A 220 2.53 23.41 18.50
CA PRO A 220 3.63 23.37 17.53
C PRO A 220 4.30 21.98 17.48
N LEU A 221 5.15 21.74 16.48
CA LEU A 221 6.09 20.61 16.50
C LEU A 221 7.25 21.00 17.44
N THR A 222 7.21 20.51 18.68
CA THR A 222 8.25 20.69 19.70
C THR A 222 9.18 19.51 19.78
#